data_AF-A0A5R8M9K7-F1
#
_entry.id   AF-A0A5R8M9K7-F1
#
_cell.length_a   1.000
_cell.length_b   1.000
_cell.length_c   1.000
_cell.angle_alpha   90.00
_cell.angle_beta   90.00
_cell.angle_gamma   90.00
#
_symmetry.space_group_name_H-M   'P 1'
#
loop_
_entity.id
_entity.type
_entity.pdbx_description
1 polymer ?
#
loop_
_entity_poly.entity_id
_entity_poly.type
_entity_poly.pdbx_seq_one_letter_code
_entity_poly.pdbx_strand_id
1 'polypeptide(L)'
;MKFNTIDEAKEYVVSLTNKARTIEDVDSAISYYQEMVDGAHSDDSRNLWFSELDKLNKWKGSDDFNNGNYPQGIDDLILELVEWRSVIYAFQSVDAKREPFKESGFYAQWYVGGIYGVFSIFGKLLSKDKRDNSLRKLWEAISPIMLSEGACTKPEVDCINAALDAKSGRFTNENSQALLFRNKLISHNEAMPVVKWDEVDKDFAFLIRMWSLLVSWSSFGLFQPFRTGDQAFEGVESMFDRSEITKLKAKRQEYLKMVEKWSTSYVHTGEADPGRGAFSSLSVKLSIISDNERA
;
A
#
# COMPACT_ATOMS: atom_id res chain seq x y z
N MET A 1 -7.53 -22.21 3.70
CA MET A 1 -6.23 -22.22 4.40
C MET A 1 -6.50 -22.46 5.88
N LYS A 2 -5.65 -23.20 6.59
CA LYS A 2 -5.74 -23.37 8.04
C LYS A 2 -4.38 -23.02 8.63
N PHE A 3 -4.37 -22.18 9.66
CA PHE A 3 -3.16 -21.82 10.41
C PHE A 3 -3.24 -22.50 11.77
N ASN A 4 -2.12 -23.04 12.24
CA ASN A 4 -2.03 -23.72 13.54
C ASN A 4 -1.79 -22.72 14.67
N THR A 5 -1.17 -21.58 14.37
CA THR A 5 -0.89 -20.51 15.34
C THR A 5 -1.25 -19.13 14.78
N ILE A 6 -1.38 -18.15 15.68
CA ILE A 6 -1.57 -16.74 15.31
C ILE A 6 -0.32 -16.20 14.60
N ASP A 7 0.87 -16.61 15.06
CA ASP A 7 2.13 -16.16 14.47
C ASP A 7 2.28 -16.64 13.03
N GLU A 8 1.90 -17.89 12.71
CA GLU A 8 1.84 -18.38 11.32
C GLU A 8 0.91 -17.53 10.44
N ALA A 9 -0.23 -17.08 10.99
CA ALA A 9 -1.16 -16.22 10.25
C ALA A 9 -0.58 -14.80 10.03
N LYS A 10 0.12 -14.24 11.02
CA LYS A 10 0.81 -12.94 10.88
C LYS A 10 1.97 -13.03 9.90
N GLU A 11 2.79 -14.07 9.96
CA GLU A 11 3.86 -14.34 9.00
C GLU A 11 3.31 -14.48 7.57
N TYR A 12 2.17 -15.15 7.40
CA TYR A 12 1.51 -15.24 6.11
C TYR A 12 1.06 -13.87 5.57
N VAL A 13 0.47 -13.01 6.42
CA VAL A 13 0.15 -11.62 6.03
C VAL A 13 1.40 -10.91 5.56
N VAL A 14 2.46 -10.91 6.37
CA VAL A 14 3.73 -10.24 6.06
C VAL A 14 4.34 -10.77 4.76
N SER A 15 4.25 -12.08 4.49
CA SER A 15 4.77 -12.68 3.26
C SER A 15 4.05 -12.23 1.98
N LEU A 16 2.78 -11.82 2.08
CA LEU A 16 1.98 -11.36 0.94
C LEU A 16 1.91 -9.83 0.83
N THR A 17 2.10 -9.12 1.94
CA THR A 17 2.12 -7.65 1.94
C THR A 17 3.48 -7.12 1.52
N ASN A 18 4.57 -7.71 2.03
CA ASN A 18 5.92 -7.23 1.75
C ASN A 18 6.28 -7.32 0.28
N LYS A 19 7.05 -6.33 -0.18
CA LYS A 19 7.67 -6.29 -1.51
C LYS A 19 8.39 -7.60 -1.84
N ALA A 20 8.09 -8.20 -2.99
CA ALA A 20 9.01 -9.17 -3.58
C ALA A 20 10.32 -8.46 -3.89
N ARG A 21 11.37 -8.91 -3.22
CA ARG A 21 12.73 -8.44 -3.45
C ARG A 21 13.13 -8.86 -4.86
N THR A 22 13.60 -7.92 -5.67
CA THR A 22 14.28 -8.25 -6.94
C THR A 22 15.49 -9.16 -6.66
N ILE A 23 16.08 -9.77 -7.69
CA ILE A 23 17.33 -10.53 -7.53
C ILE A 23 18.39 -9.67 -6.82
N GLU A 24 18.53 -8.42 -7.24
CA GLU A 24 19.46 -7.44 -6.67
C GLU A 24 19.15 -7.11 -5.20
N ASP A 25 17.87 -6.92 -4.87
CA ASP A 25 17.41 -6.67 -3.49
C ASP A 25 17.67 -7.90 -2.59
N VAL A 26 17.53 -9.12 -3.14
CA VAL A 26 17.81 -10.36 -2.41
C VAL A 26 19.28 -10.58 -2.20
N ASP A 27 20.12 -10.37 -3.21
CA ASP A 27 21.56 -10.51 -3.09
C ASP A 27 22.15 -9.50 -2.10
N SER A 28 21.66 -8.26 -2.15
CA SER A 28 22.01 -7.22 -1.19
C SER A 28 21.58 -7.61 0.23
N ALA A 29 20.38 -8.15 0.41
CA ALA A 29 19.90 -8.54 1.72
C ALA A 29 20.56 -9.80 2.28
N ILE A 30 20.91 -10.79 1.44
CA ILE A 30 21.70 -11.95 1.83
C ILE A 30 23.06 -11.48 2.36
N SER A 31 23.71 -10.55 1.64
CA SER A 31 24.98 -9.97 2.06
C SER A 31 24.85 -9.26 3.41
N TYR A 32 23.82 -8.42 3.57
CA TYR A 32 23.53 -7.74 4.83
C TYR A 32 23.30 -8.72 6.00
N TYR A 33 22.44 -9.73 5.84
CA TYR A 33 22.17 -10.66 6.93
C TYR A 33 23.37 -11.55 7.25
N GLN A 34 24.20 -11.88 6.26
CA GLN A 34 25.48 -12.56 6.50
C GLN A 34 26.39 -11.71 7.40
N GLU A 35 26.53 -10.41 7.11
CA GLU A 35 27.28 -9.49 7.97
C GLU A 35 26.71 -9.43 9.40
N MET A 36 25.38 -9.46 9.54
CA MET A 36 24.72 -9.46 10.86
C MET A 36 24.93 -10.79 11.63
N VAL A 37 24.95 -11.93 10.94
CA VAL A 37 25.31 -13.24 11.52
C VAL A 37 26.75 -13.22 12.02
N ASP A 38 27.66 -12.72 11.18
CA ASP A 38 29.09 -12.69 11.47
C ASP A 38 29.41 -11.71 12.62
N GLY A 39 28.68 -10.60 12.69
CA GLY A 39 28.81 -9.57 13.73
C GLY A 39 28.04 -9.84 15.02
N ALA A 40 27.25 -10.91 15.11
CA ALA A 40 26.39 -11.17 16.27
C ALA A 40 27.20 -11.46 17.55
N HIS A 41 26.87 -10.74 18.62
CA HIS A 41 27.53 -10.84 19.93
C HIS A 41 26.89 -11.87 20.89
N SER A 42 25.77 -12.48 20.50
CA SER A 42 25.08 -13.53 21.26
C SER A 42 24.55 -14.62 20.33
N ASP A 43 24.39 -15.83 20.87
CA ASP A 43 23.86 -16.96 20.11
C ASP A 43 22.39 -16.75 19.72
N ASP A 44 21.59 -16.10 20.57
CA ASP A 44 20.21 -15.74 20.24
C ASP A 44 20.13 -14.78 19.05
N SER A 45 20.97 -13.73 19.03
CA SER A 45 21.04 -12.81 17.90
C SER A 45 21.55 -13.51 16.65
N ARG A 46 22.55 -14.39 16.78
CA ARG A 46 23.10 -15.14 15.66
C ARG A 46 22.05 -16.05 15.03
N ASN A 47 21.29 -16.76 15.86
CA ASN A 47 20.21 -17.65 15.43
C ASN A 47 19.07 -16.89 14.73
N LEU A 48 18.72 -15.70 15.23
CA LEU A 48 17.75 -14.83 14.56
C LEU A 48 18.20 -14.47 13.14
N TRP A 49 19.41 -13.93 12.98
CA TRP A 49 19.92 -13.52 11.67
C TRP A 49 20.15 -14.70 10.74
N PHE A 50 20.58 -15.85 11.28
CA PHE A 50 20.78 -17.06 10.50
C PHE A 50 19.45 -17.63 9.96
N SER A 51 18.38 -17.56 10.76
CA SER A 51 17.03 -17.92 10.32
C SER A 51 16.56 -17.06 9.14
N GLU A 52 16.77 -15.73 9.21
CA GLU A 52 16.41 -14.82 8.12
C GLU A 52 17.24 -15.05 6.86
N LEU A 53 18.54 -15.34 7.02
CA LEU A 53 19.44 -15.71 5.93
C LEU A 53 19.02 -17.02 5.25
N ASP A 54 18.68 -18.06 6.03
CA ASP A 54 18.23 -19.36 5.51
C ASP A 54 16.90 -19.24 4.76
N LYS A 55 15.94 -18.46 5.27
CA LYS A 55 14.67 -18.16 4.58
C LYS A 55 14.92 -17.54 3.20
N LEU A 56 15.82 -16.56 3.10
CA LEU A 56 16.15 -15.92 1.82
C LEU A 56 16.85 -16.87 0.85
N ASN A 57 17.80 -17.67 1.33
CA ASN A 57 18.49 -18.64 0.48
C ASN A 57 17.54 -19.70 -0.06
N LYS A 58 16.61 -20.19 0.77
CA LYS A 58 15.55 -21.11 0.33
C LYS A 58 14.62 -20.49 -0.70
N TRP A 59 14.21 -19.24 -0.50
CA TRP A 59 13.38 -18.53 -1.47
C TRP A 59 14.11 -18.29 -2.79
N LYS A 60 15.36 -17.83 -2.74
CA LYS A 60 16.23 -17.65 -3.92
C LYS A 60 16.42 -18.95 -4.70
N GLY A 61 16.44 -20.09 -4.01
CA GLY A 61 16.53 -21.42 -4.62
C GLY A 61 15.21 -22.00 -5.12
N SER A 62 14.07 -21.32 -4.93
CA SER A 62 12.74 -21.84 -5.29
C SER A 62 12.45 -21.77 -6.78
N ASP A 63 11.56 -22.65 -7.27
CA ASP A 63 11.09 -22.65 -8.65
C ASP A 63 10.39 -21.33 -9.02
N ASP A 64 9.68 -20.70 -8.06
CA ASP A 64 9.03 -19.42 -8.29
C ASP A 64 10.04 -18.31 -8.60
N PHE A 65 11.14 -18.26 -7.83
CA PHE A 65 12.23 -17.31 -8.06
C PHE A 65 12.93 -17.56 -9.40
N ASN A 66 13.29 -18.82 -9.68
CA ASN A 66 14.00 -19.21 -10.90
C ASN A 66 13.18 -18.95 -12.17
N ASN A 67 11.85 -19.02 -12.08
CA ASN A 67 10.94 -18.74 -13.19
C ASN A 67 10.58 -17.25 -13.33
N GLY A 68 11.13 -16.37 -12.50
CA GLY A 68 10.84 -14.94 -12.53
C GLY A 68 9.44 -14.58 -12.03
N ASN A 69 8.78 -15.48 -11.29
CA ASN A 69 7.49 -15.22 -10.66
C ASN A 69 7.73 -14.42 -9.36
N TYR A 70 8.02 -13.13 -9.50
CA TYR A 70 8.13 -12.20 -8.38
C TYR A 70 6.74 -11.62 -8.08
N PRO A 71 5.97 -12.13 -7.09
CA PRO A 71 4.70 -11.52 -6.76
C PRO A 71 4.93 -10.11 -6.20
N GLN A 72 4.47 -9.06 -6.88
CA GLN A 72 4.45 -7.72 -6.28
C GLN A 72 3.69 -7.78 -4.95
N GLY A 73 4.28 -7.24 -3.89
CA GLY A 73 3.65 -7.20 -2.58
C GLY A 73 2.38 -6.35 -2.61
N ILE A 74 1.39 -6.68 -1.80
CA ILE A 74 0.18 -5.86 -1.66
C ILE A 74 0.56 -4.43 -1.23
N ASP A 75 1.60 -4.26 -0.40
CA ASP A 75 2.08 -2.93 0.01
C ASP A 75 2.54 -2.12 -1.19
N ASP A 76 3.34 -2.69 -2.10
CA ASP A 76 3.82 -1.97 -3.30
C ASP A 76 2.66 -1.49 -4.17
N LEU A 77 1.66 -2.36 -4.37
CA LEU A 77 0.47 -2.02 -5.12
C LEU A 77 -0.28 -0.85 -4.46
N ILE A 78 -0.50 -0.90 -3.15
CA ILE A 78 -1.16 0.18 -2.42
C ILE A 78 -0.36 1.47 -2.48
N LEU A 79 0.95 1.42 -2.24
CA LEU A 79 1.82 2.60 -2.27
C LEU A 79 1.90 3.22 -3.66
N GLU A 80 2.01 2.42 -4.71
CA GLU A 80 1.98 2.89 -6.10
C GLU A 80 0.64 3.55 -6.44
N LEU A 81 -0.47 2.95 -5.99
CA LEU A 81 -1.81 3.51 -6.16
C LEU A 81 -1.93 4.89 -5.48
N VAL A 82 -1.44 5.03 -4.23
CA VAL A 82 -1.41 6.32 -3.51
C VAL A 82 -0.54 7.34 -4.25
N GLU A 83 0.66 6.93 -4.70
CA GLU A 83 1.60 7.81 -5.40
C GLU A 83 0.96 8.41 -6.65
N TRP A 84 0.44 7.57 -7.55
CA TRP A 84 -0.24 8.03 -8.76
C TRP A 84 -1.40 8.97 -8.46
N ARG A 85 -2.29 8.54 -7.55
CA ARG A 85 -3.50 9.29 -7.25
C ARG A 85 -3.19 10.64 -6.58
N SER A 86 -2.19 10.70 -5.70
CA SER A 86 -1.80 11.94 -5.00
C SER A 86 -1.26 13.00 -5.97
N VAL A 87 -0.52 12.59 -7.00
CA VAL A 87 -0.01 13.50 -8.03
C VAL A 87 -1.13 13.95 -8.97
N ILE A 88 -1.99 13.02 -9.40
CA ILE A 88 -3.20 13.35 -10.18
C ILE A 88 -4.09 14.35 -9.41
N TYR A 89 -4.29 14.14 -8.11
CA TYR A 89 -5.06 15.04 -7.24
C TYR A 89 -4.45 16.43 -7.21
N ALA A 90 -3.12 16.53 -7.08
CA ALA A 90 -2.42 17.81 -7.07
C ALA A 90 -2.68 18.59 -8.36
N PHE A 91 -2.52 17.95 -9.52
CA PHE A 91 -2.77 18.59 -10.82
C PHE A 91 -4.23 18.95 -11.06
N GLN A 92 -5.18 18.21 -10.48
CA GLN A 92 -6.62 18.55 -10.53
C GLN A 92 -6.99 19.73 -9.62
N SER A 93 -6.19 19.98 -8.59
CA SER A 93 -6.51 20.93 -7.51
C SER A 93 -5.78 22.26 -7.63
N VAL A 94 -4.87 22.40 -8.61
CA VAL A 94 -4.08 23.61 -8.82
C VAL A 94 -4.40 24.15 -10.20
N ASP A 95 -4.99 25.35 -10.24
CA ASP A 95 -5.08 26.14 -11.46
C ASP A 95 -3.69 26.67 -11.81
N ALA A 96 -3.03 25.97 -12.74
CA ALA A 96 -1.77 26.39 -13.33
C ALA A 96 -2.04 27.22 -14.60
N LYS A 97 -1.15 28.16 -14.90
CA LYS A 97 -1.23 29.00 -16.10
C LYS A 97 -1.06 28.19 -17.39
N ARG A 98 -0.28 27.12 -17.32
CA ARG A 98 -0.06 26.16 -18.42
C ARG A 98 -0.77 24.86 -18.10
N GLU A 99 -1.32 24.23 -19.13
CA GLU A 99 -1.98 22.94 -19.02
C GLU A 99 -1.18 21.88 -19.80
N PRO A 100 -0.02 21.42 -19.29
CA PRO A 100 0.87 20.52 -20.04
C PRO A 100 0.20 19.22 -20.46
N PHE A 101 -0.81 18.74 -19.71
CA PHE A 101 -1.59 17.55 -20.08
C PHE A 101 -2.52 17.75 -21.27
N LYS A 102 -2.80 18.99 -21.67
CA LYS A 102 -3.54 19.33 -22.90
C LYS A 102 -2.60 19.79 -24.01
N GLU A 103 -1.54 20.50 -23.64
CA GLU A 103 -0.60 21.12 -24.58
C GLU A 103 0.47 20.16 -25.11
N SER A 104 0.80 19.10 -24.37
CA SER A 104 1.86 18.15 -24.73
C SER A 104 1.35 16.71 -24.77
N GLY A 105 1.57 16.04 -25.90
CA GLY A 105 1.21 14.64 -26.08
C GLY A 105 1.91 13.69 -25.10
N PHE A 106 3.16 13.99 -24.73
CA PHE A 106 3.91 13.19 -23.77
C PHE A 106 3.26 13.21 -22.38
N TYR A 107 2.95 14.40 -21.86
CA TYR A 107 2.31 14.52 -20.54
C TYR A 107 0.87 14.04 -20.56
N ALA A 108 0.15 14.26 -21.66
CA ALA A 108 -1.18 13.67 -21.85
C ALA A 108 -1.14 12.14 -21.73
N GLN A 109 -0.18 11.49 -22.39
CA GLN A 109 0.01 10.03 -22.31
C GLN A 109 0.43 9.60 -20.91
N TRP A 110 1.33 10.32 -20.25
CA TRP A 110 1.73 10.05 -18.86
C TRP A 110 0.52 10.12 -17.92
N TYR A 111 -0.33 11.14 -18.06
CA TYR A 111 -1.52 11.32 -17.23
C TYR A 111 -2.52 10.18 -17.45
N VAL A 112 -2.84 9.86 -18.71
CA VAL A 112 -3.70 8.73 -19.06
C VAL A 112 -3.12 7.40 -18.58
N GLY A 113 -1.80 7.21 -18.69
CA GLY A 113 -1.08 6.05 -18.19
C GLY A 113 -1.18 5.91 -16.68
N GLY A 114 -1.04 7.00 -15.93
CA GLY A 114 -1.24 7.01 -14.47
C GLY A 114 -2.67 6.64 -14.06
N ILE A 115 -3.68 7.14 -14.79
CA ILE A 115 -5.08 6.75 -14.60
C ILE A 115 -5.26 5.24 -14.85
N TYR A 116 -4.67 4.72 -15.92
CA TYR A 116 -4.67 3.30 -16.23
C TYR A 116 -4.03 2.47 -15.11
N GLY A 117 -2.89 2.94 -14.58
CA GLY A 117 -2.18 2.34 -13.47
C GLY A 117 -3.06 2.22 -12.23
N VAL A 118 -3.70 3.32 -11.83
CA VAL A 118 -4.65 3.37 -10.70
C VAL A 118 -5.73 2.27 -10.83
N PHE A 119 -6.43 2.22 -11.95
CA PHE A 119 -7.54 1.27 -12.11
C PHE A 119 -7.08 -0.18 -12.30
N SER A 120 -5.91 -0.39 -12.90
CA SER A 120 -5.31 -1.72 -13.03
C SER A 120 -4.93 -2.28 -11.66
N ILE A 121 -4.32 -1.46 -10.80
CA ILE A 121 -3.98 -1.84 -9.43
C ILE A 121 -5.23 -2.14 -8.62
N PHE A 122 -6.28 -1.32 -8.71
CA PHE A 122 -7.59 -1.60 -8.11
C PHE A 122 -8.10 -3.00 -8.48
N GLY A 123 -8.04 -3.34 -9.77
CA GLY A 123 -8.45 -4.66 -10.26
C GLY A 123 -7.60 -5.81 -9.69
N LYS A 124 -6.27 -5.63 -9.56
CA LYS A 124 -5.37 -6.62 -8.96
C LYS A 124 -5.69 -6.86 -7.48
N LEU A 125 -5.83 -5.78 -6.70
CA LEU A 125 -6.11 -5.84 -5.26
C LEU A 125 -7.45 -6.51 -4.94
N LEU A 126 -8.44 -6.32 -5.82
CA LEU A 126 -9.79 -6.87 -5.67
C LEU A 126 -10.06 -8.13 -6.49
N SER A 127 -9.02 -8.74 -7.08
CA SER A 127 -9.18 -9.91 -7.92
C SER A 127 -9.93 -11.03 -7.19
N LYS A 128 -10.91 -11.61 -7.89
CA LYS A 128 -11.71 -12.75 -7.45
C LYS A 128 -11.06 -14.09 -7.83
N ASP A 129 -9.98 -14.07 -8.60
CA ASP A 129 -9.26 -15.29 -8.94
C ASP A 129 -8.49 -15.79 -7.70
N LYS A 130 -8.75 -17.04 -7.32
CA LYS A 130 -8.13 -17.64 -6.12
C LYS A 130 -6.62 -17.85 -6.26
N ARG A 131 -6.12 -17.85 -7.50
CA ARG A 131 -4.68 -17.97 -7.80
C ARG A 131 -3.94 -16.68 -7.50
N ASP A 132 -4.61 -15.54 -7.59
CA ASP A 132 -3.99 -14.23 -7.37
C ASP A 132 -3.75 -13.99 -5.88
N ASN A 133 -2.64 -13.34 -5.53
CA ASN A 133 -2.36 -12.88 -4.17
C ASN A 133 -2.99 -11.50 -3.94
N SER A 134 -4.31 -11.44 -4.07
CA SER A 134 -5.08 -10.20 -3.94
C SER A 134 -5.32 -9.83 -2.48
N LEU A 135 -5.52 -8.53 -2.22
CA LEU A 135 -5.92 -8.02 -0.90
C LEU A 135 -7.26 -8.64 -0.45
N ARG A 136 -8.18 -8.84 -1.39
CA ARG A 136 -9.44 -9.56 -1.16
C ARG A 136 -9.20 -10.97 -0.60
N LYS A 137 -8.37 -11.78 -1.27
CA LYS A 137 -8.06 -13.16 -0.83
C LYS A 137 -7.38 -13.17 0.53
N LEU A 138 -6.44 -12.25 0.76
CA LEU A 138 -5.76 -12.12 2.04
C LEU A 138 -6.75 -11.78 3.16
N TRP A 139 -7.64 -10.81 2.94
CA TRP A 139 -8.68 -10.43 3.89
C TRP A 139 -9.63 -11.60 4.21
N GLU A 140 -10.14 -12.29 3.19
CA GLU A 140 -11.04 -13.44 3.36
C GLU A 140 -10.40 -14.56 4.19
N ALA A 141 -9.08 -14.74 4.09
CA ALA A 141 -8.34 -15.75 4.84
C ALA A 141 -8.06 -15.35 6.30
N ILE A 142 -7.87 -14.05 6.58
CA ILE A 142 -7.28 -13.56 7.83
C ILE A 142 -8.30 -12.87 8.74
N SER A 143 -9.31 -12.19 8.18
CA SER A 143 -10.29 -11.43 8.98
C SER A 143 -11.02 -12.25 10.06
N PRO A 144 -11.34 -13.56 9.90
CA PRO A 144 -11.94 -14.34 10.99
C PRO A 144 -11.00 -14.52 12.17
N ILE A 145 -9.69 -14.64 11.92
CA ILE A 145 -8.65 -14.83 12.95
C ILE A 145 -8.46 -13.52 13.70
N MET A 146 -8.32 -12.41 12.97
CA MET A 146 -8.23 -11.07 13.56
C MET A 146 -9.43 -10.76 14.45
N LEU A 147 -10.65 -11.10 13.99
CA LEU A 147 -11.86 -10.91 14.78
C LEU A 147 -11.83 -11.75 16.07
N SER A 148 -11.39 -13.00 15.99
CA SER A 148 -11.30 -13.89 17.15
C SER A 148 -10.29 -13.43 18.21
N GLU A 149 -9.23 -12.73 17.80
CA GLU A 149 -8.23 -12.14 18.71
C GLU A 149 -8.67 -10.77 19.27
N GLY A 150 -9.77 -10.20 18.78
CA GLY A 150 -10.20 -8.85 19.14
C GLY A 150 -9.37 -7.73 18.48
N ALA A 151 -8.57 -8.06 17.45
CA ALA A 151 -7.79 -7.08 16.69
C ALA A 151 -8.66 -6.22 15.76
N CYS A 152 -9.90 -6.63 15.48
CA CYS A 152 -10.87 -5.87 14.71
C CYS A 152 -12.27 -6.02 15.31
N THR A 153 -13.10 -4.99 15.20
CA THR A 153 -14.47 -5.04 15.69
C THR A 153 -15.37 -5.82 14.73
N LYS A 154 -16.37 -6.52 15.26
CA LYS A 154 -17.33 -7.26 14.44
C LYS A 154 -18.05 -6.37 13.41
N PRO A 155 -18.54 -5.15 13.76
CA PRO A 155 -19.16 -4.26 12.77
C PRO A 155 -18.24 -3.89 11.61
N GLU A 156 -16.95 -3.68 11.87
CA GLU A 156 -15.98 -3.35 10.82
C GLU A 156 -15.78 -4.55 9.88
N VAL A 157 -15.58 -5.75 10.43
CA VAL A 157 -15.43 -6.98 9.63
C VAL A 157 -16.67 -7.28 8.79
N ASP A 158 -17.86 -7.17 9.39
CA ASP A 158 -19.13 -7.40 8.70
C ASP A 158 -19.34 -6.38 7.57
N CYS A 159 -18.98 -5.11 7.79
CA CYS A 159 -19.04 -4.06 6.76
C CYS A 159 -18.09 -4.36 5.58
N ILE A 160 -16.85 -4.75 5.88
CA ILE A 160 -15.86 -5.12 4.84
C ILE A 160 -16.32 -6.35 4.05
N ASN A 161 -16.80 -7.37 4.73
CA ASN A 161 -17.29 -8.59 4.07
C ASN A 161 -18.52 -8.31 3.20
N ALA A 162 -19.46 -7.48 3.66
CA ALA A 162 -20.61 -7.07 2.87
C ALA A 162 -20.19 -6.29 1.61
N ALA A 163 -19.19 -5.41 1.72
CA ALA A 163 -18.67 -4.67 0.57
C ALA A 163 -17.96 -5.56 -0.46
N LEU A 164 -17.33 -6.65 -0.02
CA LEU A 164 -16.66 -7.63 -0.87
C LEU A 164 -17.62 -8.65 -1.50
N ASP A 165 -18.91 -8.66 -1.13
CA ASP A 165 -19.88 -9.58 -1.71
C ASP A 165 -19.86 -9.52 -3.25
N ALA A 166 -19.89 -10.70 -3.87
CA ALA A 166 -19.63 -10.81 -5.29
C ALA A 166 -20.76 -10.24 -6.18
N LYS A 167 -21.98 -10.11 -5.65
CA LYS A 167 -23.20 -9.74 -6.38
C LYS A 167 -23.80 -8.41 -5.94
N SER A 168 -23.90 -8.18 -4.64
CA SER A 168 -24.50 -6.98 -4.05
C SER A 168 -23.50 -6.08 -3.34
N GLY A 169 -22.21 -6.46 -3.34
CA GLY A 169 -21.17 -5.70 -2.68
C GLY A 169 -20.88 -4.37 -3.38
N ARG A 170 -20.02 -3.59 -2.73
CA ARG A 170 -19.51 -2.31 -3.24
C ARG A 170 -18.69 -2.49 -4.51
N PHE A 171 -17.87 -3.55 -4.55
CA PHE A 171 -16.92 -3.79 -5.63
C PHE A 171 -17.52 -4.64 -6.76
N THR A 172 -18.55 -4.09 -7.40
CA THR A 172 -19.15 -4.62 -8.64
C THR A 172 -19.15 -3.56 -9.74
N ASN A 173 -19.52 -3.93 -10.98
CA ASN A 173 -19.61 -2.97 -12.09
C ASN A 173 -20.70 -1.92 -11.87
N GLU A 174 -21.74 -2.29 -11.12
CA GLU A 174 -22.88 -1.43 -10.81
C GLU A 174 -22.53 -0.44 -9.69
N ASN A 175 -21.74 -0.88 -8.69
CA ASN A 175 -21.56 -0.15 -7.43
C ASN A 175 -20.18 0.50 -7.27
N SER A 176 -19.19 0.18 -8.10
CA SER A 176 -17.85 0.76 -8.07
C SER A 176 -17.47 1.37 -9.42
N GLN A 177 -17.24 2.68 -9.44
CA GLN A 177 -16.73 3.37 -10.62
C GLN A 177 -15.32 2.90 -10.99
N ALA A 178 -14.50 2.50 -10.00
CA ALA A 178 -13.15 2.01 -10.26
C ALA A 178 -13.17 0.70 -11.07
N LEU A 179 -14.05 -0.24 -10.70
CA LEU A 179 -14.19 -1.49 -11.44
C LEU A 179 -14.92 -1.30 -12.77
N LEU A 180 -15.95 -0.44 -12.81
CA LEU A 180 -16.61 -0.09 -14.06
C LEU A 180 -15.62 0.49 -15.07
N PHE A 181 -14.79 1.44 -14.64
CA PHE A 181 -13.76 2.02 -15.48
C PHE A 181 -12.79 0.96 -15.96
N ARG A 182 -12.18 0.17 -15.06
CA ARG A 182 -11.24 -0.90 -15.43
C ARG A 182 -11.83 -1.86 -16.47
N ASN A 183 -13.09 -2.25 -16.33
CA ASN A 183 -13.72 -3.20 -17.25
C ASN A 183 -14.07 -2.57 -18.60
N LYS A 184 -14.53 -1.32 -18.62
CA LYS A 184 -14.76 -0.56 -19.86
C LYS A 184 -13.48 -0.23 -20.61
N LEU A 185 -12.41 -0.02 -19.87
CA LEU A 185 -11.07 0.24 -20.39
C LEU A 185 -10.52 -0.95 -21.19
N ILE A 186 -10.92 -2.17 -20.82
CA ILE A 186 -10.55 -3.41 -21.51
C ILE A 186 -11.51 -3.69 -22.68
N SER A 187 -12.75 -3.18 -22.65
CA SER A 187 -13.69 -3.37 -23.75
C SER A 187 -13.37 -2.40 -24.90
N HIS A 188 -12.72 -2.93 -25.93
CA HIS A 188 -12.24 -2.17 -27.11
C HIS A 188 -13.33 -1.40 -27.89
N ASN A 189 -14.62 -1.58 -27.59
CA ASN A 189 -15.74 -1.01 -28.34
C ASN A 189 -16.61 -0.02 -27.53
N GLU A 190 -16.19 0.37 -26.33
CA GLU A 190 -16.97 1.29 -25.49
C GLU A 190 -16.29 2.65 -25.32
N ALA A 191 -17.12 3.69 -25.26
CA ALA A 191 -16.65 5.03 -24.90
C ALA A 191 -16.12 5.02 -23.46
N MET A 192 -14.95 5.62 -23.27
CA MET A 192 -14.31 5.78 -21.98
C MET A 192 -15.22 6.59 -21.05
N PRO A 193 -15.61 6.07 -19.87
CA PRO A 193 -16.40 6.84 -18.93
C PRO A 193 -15.58 7.99 -18.35
N VAL A 194 -16.23 9.12 -18.08
CA VAL A 194 -15.60 10.24 -17.35
C VAL A 194 -15.32 9.76 -15.93
N VAL A 195 -14.07 9.86 -15.50
CA VAL A 195 -13.67 9.44 -14.15
C VAL A 195 -14.20 10.43 -13.12
N LYS A 196 -15.05 9.93 -12.23
CA LYS A 196 -15.48 10.65 -11.02
C LYS A 196 -14.56 10.32 -9.86
N TRP A 197 -13.51 11.14 -9.69
CA TRP A 197 -12.44 10.86 -8.72
C TRP A 197 -12.91 10.86 -7.27
N ASP A 198 -13.95 11.61 -6.92
CA ASP A 198 -14.55 11.60 -5.59
C ASP A 198 -15.22 10.25 -5.26
N GLU A 199 -15.84 9.60 -6.24
CA GLU A 199 -16.41 8.26 -6.09
C GLU A 199 -15.28 7.21 -5.98
N VAL A 200 -14.22 7.35 -6.79
CA VAL A 200 -13.02 6.49 -6.72
C VAL A 200 -12.29 6.63 -5.39
N ASP A 201 -12.16 7.84 -4.85
CA ASP A 201 -11.51 8.11 -3.56
C ASP A 201 -12.26 7.43 -2.40
N LYS A 202 -13.59 7.30 -2.49
CA LYS A 202 -14.37 6.54 -1.49
C LYS A 202 -14.07 5.04 -1.56
N ASP A 203 -13.93 4.49 -2.77
CA ASP A 203 -13.52 3.09 -2.95
C ASP A 203 -12.08 2.89 -2.46
N PHE A 204 -11.23 3.90 -2.65
CA PHE A 204 -9.85 3.85 -2.24
C PHE A 204 -9.69 3.90 -0.72
N ALA A 205 -10.42 4.80 -0.04
CA ALA A 205 -10.48 4.86 1.42
C ALA A 205 -10.84 3.50 2.02
N PHE A 206 -11.76 2.77 1.39
CA PHE A 206 -12.15 1.42 1.78
C PHE A 206 -10.99 0.42 1.67
N LEU A 207 -10.29 0.41 0.52
CA LEU A 207 -9.11 -0.45 0.32
C LEU A 207 -7.99 -0.14 1.30
N ILE A 208 -7.70 1.15 1.52
CA ILE A 208 -6.67 1.60 2.47
C ILE A 208 -7.01 1.12 3.87
N ARG A 209 -8.27 1.21 4.29
CA ARG A 209 -8.68 0.74 5.61
C ARG A 209 -8.54 -0.78 5.76
N MET A 210 -9.03 -1.54 4.78
CA MET A 210 -8.92 -3.01 4.75
C MET A 210 -7.46 -3.48 4.81
N TRP A 211 -6.59 -2.86 4.01
CA TRP A 211 -5.15 -3.10 4.02
C TRP A 211 -4.49 -2.69 5.34
N SER A 212 -4.85 -1.52 5.87
CA SER A 212 -4.29 -0.97 7.11
C SER A 212 -4.52 -1.90 8.30
N LEU A 213 -5.70 -2.48 8.41
CA LEU A 213 -6.03 -3.46 9.45
C LEU A 213 -5.09 -4.69 9.40
N LEU A 214 -4.77 -5.20 8.21
CA LEU A 214 -3.88 -6.34 8.05
C LEU A 214 -2.43 -5.98 8.43
N VAL A 215 -1.94 -4.84 7.95
CA VAL A 215 -0.57 -4.36 8.23
C VAL A 215 -0.40 -4.04 9.72
N SER A 216 -1.38 -3.34 10.31
CA SER A 216 -1.38 -2.96 11.73
C SER A 216 -1.61 -4.14 12.66
N TRP A 217 -2.07 -5.28 12.17
CA TRP A 217 -2.14 -6.49 12.97
C TRP A 217 -0.84 -7.31 12.95
N SER A 218 -0.14 -7.28 11.81
CA SER A 218 0.93 -8.23 11.51
C SER A 218 2.36 -7.66 11.58
N SER A 219 2.54 -6.34 11.46
CA SER A 219 3.87 -5.71 11.32
C SER A 219 4.02 -4.44 12.15
N PHE A 220 5.17 -3.78 12.16
CA PHE A 220 5.36 -2.48 12.83
C PHE A 220 4.87 -1.27 12.01
N GLY A 221 4.25 -1.51 10.85
CA GLY A 221 3.83 -0.46 9.91
C GLY A 221 4.97 0.07 9.04
N LEU A 222 4.62 0.88 8.06
CA LEU A 222 5.52 1.43 7.06
C LEU A 222 6.07 2.79 7.49
N PHE A 223 7.38 2.95 7.43
CA PHE A 223 8.07 4.19 7.75
C PHE A 223 8.35 4.99 6.48
N GLN A 224 7.85 6.23 6.42
CA GLN A 224 8.08 7.17 5.31
C GLN A 224 7.98 6.53 3.91
N PRO A 225 6.87 5.84 3.58
CA PRO A 225 6.83 5.01 2.37
C PRO A 225 6.67 5.79 1.06
N PHE A 226 6.44 7.10 1.13
CA PHE A 226 6.18 7.95 -0.03
C PHE A 226 7.39 8.79 -0.42
N ARG A 227 7.54 9.01 -1.72
CA ARG A 227 8.51 9.96 -2.28
C ARG A 227 8.28 11.36 -1.73
N THR A 228 9.35 12.14 -1.61
CA THR A 228 9.24 13.56 -1.24
C THR A 228 8.52 14.33 -2.34
N GLY A 229 8.04 15.54 -2.00
CA GLY A 229 7.45 16.42 -3.00
C GLY A 229 8.42 16.79 -4.12
N ASP A 230 9.72 16.87 -3.84
CA ASP A 230 10.75 17.13 -4.87
C ASP A 230 10.84 15.95 -5.84
N GLN A 231 10.98 14.73 -5.33
CA GLN A 231 11.03 13.52 -6.15
C GLN A 231 9.74 13.29 -6.96
N ALA A 232 8.57 13.61 -6.39
CA ALA A 232 7.29 13.36 -7.06
C ALA A 232 7.02 14.31 -8.25
N PHE A 233 7.65 15.49 -8.27
CA PHE A 233 7.51 16.47 -9.34
C PHE A 233 8.81 16.69 -10.12
N GLU A 234 9.80 15.82 -9.93
CA GLU A 234 11.06 15.87 -10.65
C GLU A 234 10.82 15.73 -12.16
N GLY A 235 11.40 16.66 -12.93
CA GLY A 235 11.31 16.68 -14.39
C GLY A 235 10.13 17.45 -14.96
N VAL A 236 9.19 17.91 -14.12
CA VAL A 236 8.11 18.83 -14.56
C VAL A 236 8.32 20.27 -14.09
N GLU A 237 9.28 20.54 -13.21
CA GLU A 237 9.43 21.87 -12.59
C GLU A 237 9.74 22.98 -13.59
N SER A 238 10.43 22.66 -14.68
CA SER A 238 10.72 23.64 -15.75
C SER A 238 9.48 24.17 -16.48
N MET A 239 8.34 23.51 -16.32
CA MET A 239 7.09 23.83 -17.02
C MET A 239 6.16 24.74 -16.22
N PHE A 240 6.44 24.90 -14.93
CA PHE A 240 5.58 25.59 -13.99
C PHE A 240 6.37 26.68 -13.26
N ASP A 241 5.67 27.73 -12.84
CA ASP A 241 6.26 28.73 -11.96
C ASP A 241 6.60 28.09 -10.60
N ARG A 242 7.64 28.58 -9.92
CA ARG A 242 8.04 28.09 -8.58
C ARG A 242 6.89 28.11 -7.57
N SER A 243 5.99 29.09 -7.68
CA SER A 243 4.79 29.19 -6.84
C SER A 243 3.76 28.09 -7.15
N GLU A 244 3.61 27.69 -8.42
CA GLU A 244 2.73 26.60 -8.84
C GLU A 244 3.27 25.25 -8.36
N ILE A 245 4.59 25.01 -8.50
CA ILE A 245 5.23 23.79 -7.97
C ILE A 245 5.05 23.69 -6.45
N THR A 246 5.19 24.81 -5.72
CA THR A 246 4.92 24.82 -4.27
C THR A 246 3.47 24.43 -3.96
N LYS A 247 2.50 24.92 -4.73
CA LYS A 247 1.08 24.57 -4.57
C LYS A 247 0.81 23.10 -4.89
N LEU A 248 1.42 22.56 -5.95
CA LEU A 248 1.30 21.15 -6.33
C LEU A 248 1.83 20.23 -5.21
N LYS A 249 3.01 20.55 -4.66
CA LYS A 249 3.58 19.85 -3.50
C LYS A 249 2.65 19.89 -2.29
N ALA A 250 2.06 21.05 -2.00
CA ALA A 250 1.12 21.20 -0.90
C ALA A 250 -0.16 20.37 -1.10
N LYS A 251 -0.74 20.36 -2.31
CA LYS A 251 -1.93 19.57 -2.64
C LYS A 251 -1.67 18.06 -2.64
N ARG A 252 -0.50 17.62 -3.10
CA ARG A 252 -0.08 16.22 -2.93
C ARG A 252 -0.03 15.85 -1.45
N GLN A 253 0.58 16.68 -0.61
CA GLN A 253 0.67 16.42 0.84
C GLN A 253 -0.69 16.40 1.53
N GLU A 254 -1.64 17.23 1.08
CA GLU A 254 -3.03 17.21 1.53
C GLU A 254 -3.68 15.84 1.27
N TYR A 255 -3.50 15.30 0.06
CA TYR A 255 -4.01 13.98 -0.28
C TYR A 255 -3.36 12.85 0.54
N LEU A 256 -2.04 12.91 0.75
CA LEU A 256 -1.35 11.91 1.60
C LEU A 256 -1.89 11.91 3.04
N LYS A 257 -2.20 13.09 3.60
CA LYS A 257 -2.85 13.19 4.92
C LYS A 257 -4.27 12.59 4.93
N MET A 258 -5.00 12.69 3.83
CA MET A 258 -6.30 12.02 3.70
C MET A 258 -6.12 10.50 3.73
N VAL A 259 -5.13 9.96 3.03
CA VAL A 259 -4.80 8.53 3.02
C VAL A 259 -4.40 8.03 4.41
N GLU A 260 -3.53 8.77 5.11
CA GLU A 260 -3.17 8.49 6.50
C GLU A 260 -4.42 8.42 7.39
N LYS A 261 -5.33 9.40 7.26
CA LYS A 261 -6.60 9.41 8.00
C LYS A 261 -7.48 8.21 7.67
N TRP A 262 -7.60 7.81 6.40
CA TRP A 262 -8.38 6.64 6.01
C TRP A 262 -7.84 5.35 6.63
N SER A 263 -6.52 5.25 6.82
CA SER A 263 -5.89 4.08 7.46
C SER A 263 -6.30 3.88 8.92
N THR A 264 -6.72 4.96 9.60
CA THR A 264 -7.11 5.00 11.02
C THR A 264 -8.56 5.44 11.21
N SER A 265 -9.44 5.22 10.24
CA SER A 265 -10.86 5.56 10.36
C SER A 265 -11.71 4.33 10.06
N TYR A 266 -12.69 4.05 10.92
CA TYR A 266 -13.63 2.94 10.70
C TYR A 266 -14.38 3.13 9.38
N VAL A 267 -14.48 2.08 8.59
CA VAL A 267 -15.13 2.18 7.28
C VAL A 267 -16.65 2.32 7.39
N HIS A 268 -17.24 1.80 8.48
CA HIS A 268 -18.68 1.80 8.71
C HIS A 268 -19.22 3.10 9.34
N THR A 269 -18.40 3.85 10.08
CA THR A 269 -18.82 5.13 10.71
C THR A 269 -18.04 6.36 10.23
N GLY A 270 -16.83 6.18 9.71
CA GLY A 270 -15.90 7.28 9.42
C GLY A 270 -15.25 7.88 10.67
N GLU A 271 -15.53 7.35 11.86
CA GLU A 271 -14.92 7.79 13.11
C GLU A 271 -13.48 7.31 13.22
N ALA A 272 -12.67 8.05 13.99
CA ALA A 272 -11.29 7.68 14.23
C ALA A 272 -11.23 6.36 15.02
N ASP A 273 -10.43 5.42 14.51
CA ASP A 273 -10.06 4.21 15.22
C ASP A 273 -8.86 4.52 16.14
N PRO A 274 -8.95 4.28 17.46
CA PRO A 274 -7.82 4.46 18.37
C PRO A 274 -6.67 3.46 18.13
N GLY A 275 -6.91 2.41 17.35
CA GLY A 275 -5.88 1.47 16.92
C GLY A 275 -4.80 2.12 16.06
N ARG A 276 -3.67 1.42 15.91
CA ARG A 276 -2.59 1.86 15.02
C ARG A 276 -2.98 1.66 13.55
N GLY A 277 -2.56 2.58 12.68
CA GLY A 277 -2.72 2.46 11.23
C GLY A 277 -1.56 1.71 10.56
N ALA A 278 -1.58 1.68 9.24
CA ALA A 278 -0.50 1.12 8.42
C ALA A 278 0.80 1.94 8.47
N PHE A 279 0.70 3.24 8.77
CA PHE A 279 1.80 4.18 8.71
C PHE A 279 2.40 4.45 10.09
N SER A 280 3.72 4.40 10.17
CA SER A 280 4.48 4.57 11.41
C SER A 280 5.43 5.75 11.32
N SER A 281 5.60 6.43 12.47
CA SER A 281 6.59 7.49 12.64
C SER A 281 7.60 7.09 13.70
N LEU A 282 8.89 7.32 13.42
CA LEU A 282 9.95 7.12 14.38
C LEU A 282 10.17 8.41 15.17
N SER A 283 10.07 8.36 16.50
CA SER A 283 10.42 9.47 17.38
C SER A 283 11.45 9.00 18.39
N VAL A 284 12.60 9.67 18.41
CA VAL A 284 13.66 9.43 19.40
C VAL A 284 13.56 10.51 20.47
N LYS A 285 13.29 10.11 21.72
CA LYS A 285 13.38 11.00 22.88
C LYS A 285 14.71 10.74 23.59
N LEU A 286 15.57 11.75 23.61
CA LEU A 286 16.81 11.72 24.39
C LEU A 286 16.51 12.20 25.80
N SER A 287 16.61 11.31 26.79
CA SER A 287 16.64 11.68 28.20
C SER A 287 18.09 11.70 28.67
N ILE A 288 18.63 12.91 28.90
CA ILE A 288 19.92 13.10 29.54
C ILE A 288 19.70 12.86 31.04
N ILE A 289 20.16 11.72 31.55
CA ILE A 289 20.23 11.48 33.00
C ILE A 289 21.42 12.27 33.51
N SER A 290 21.18 13.33 34.31
CA SER A 290 22.26 14.03 35.01
C SER A 290 22.77 13.17 36.15
N ASP A 291 24.09 13.06 36.31
CA ASP A 291 24.77 12.27 37.35
C ASP A 291 24.40 12.64 38.81
N ASN A 292 23.60 13.69 39.03
CA ASN A 292 23.09 14.08 40.35
C ASN A 292 21.95 13.19 40.90
N GLU A 293 21.43 12.22 40.13
CA GLU A 293 20.41 11.26 40.61
C GLU A 293 20.99 9.89 41.01
N ARG A 294 22.33 9.76 41.07
CA ARG A 294 23.02 8.54 41.54
C ARG A 294 23.45 8.57 43.01
N ALA A 295 22.96 9.52 43.81
CA ALA A 295 23.28 9.64 45.24
C ALA A 295 22.23 8.97 46.13
#